data_AF-A0A819KQR3-F1
#
_entry.id   AF-A0A819KQR3-F1
#
_cell.length_a   1.000
_cell.length_b   1.000
_cell.length_c   1.000
_cell.angle_alpha   90.00
_cell.angle_beta   90.00
_cell.angle_gamma   90.00
#
_symmetry.space_group_name_H-M   'P 1'
#
loop_
_entity.id
_entity.type
_entity.pdbx_description
1 polymer ?
#
loop_
_entity_poly.entity_id
_entity_poly.type
_entity_poly.pdbx_seq_one_letter_code
_entity_poly.pdbx_strand_id
1 'polypeptide(L)'
;MFSSSCDTMVAMSDVTDDGSIIFGKNSDRQVNEPLAIRYVPAATHLPNSKLRTTYIEIDQVEKTHSCILFSPRNIFGAEMGFNCHGLVIGNEALFTKIQSYREGL
;
A
#
# COMPACT_ATOMS: atom_id res chain seq x y z
N MET A 1 9.01 22.95 11.52
CA MET A 1 9.15 22.19 10.27
C MET A 1 8.34 20.92 10.50
N PHE A 2 7.12 20.85 9.98
CA PHE A 2 6.26 19.68 10.18
C PHE A 2 6.84 18.54 9.34
N SER A 3 7.49 17.60 10.00
CA SER A 3 7.77 16.30 9.39
C SER A 3 6.42 15.61 9.25
N SER A 4 5.82 15.63 8.06
CA SER A 4 4.77 14.65 7.77
C SER A 4 5.50 13.31 7.67
N SER A 5 5.30 12.46 8.67
CA SER A 5 5.66 11.04 8.60
C SER A 5 4.38 10.23 8.69
N CYS A 6 4.26 9.22 7.83
CA CYS A 6 3.15 8.29 7.89
C CYS A 6 3.28 7.52 9.22
N ASP A 7 2.13 7.12 9.75
CA ASP A 7 2.07 6.34 10.98
C ASP A 7 1.52 4.95 10.65
N THR A 8 2.15 3.93 11.21
CA THR A 8 1.69 2.55 11.12
C THR A 8 1.70 1.92 12.50
N MET A 9 0.59 1.29 12.89
CA MET A 9 0.46 0.56 14.14
C MET A 9 -0.17 -0.81 13.93
N VAL A 10 0.18 -1.75 14.79
CA VAL A 10 -0.44 -3.07 14.86
C VAL A 10 -0.77 -3.41 16.31
N ALA A 11 -2.00 -3.82 16.56
CA ALA A 11 -2.39 -4.50 17.79
C ALA A 11 -2.59 -5.97 17.48
N MET A 12 -1.75 -6.81 18.09
CA MET A 12 -1.80 -8.25 17.94
C MET A 12 -2.92 -8.84 18.80
N SER A 13 -3.34 -10.07 18.50
CA SER A 13 -4.47 -10.73 19.16
C SER A 13 -4.30 -10.95 20.67
N ASP A 14 -3.07 -10.88 21.18
CA ASP A 14 -2.74 -10.99 22.60
C ASP A 14 -2.95 -9.68 23.38
N VAL A 15 -3.17 -8.56 22.67
CA VAL A 15 -3.39 -7.22 23.26
C VAL A 15 -4.76 -6.62 22.95
N THR A 16 -5.64 -7.38 22.27
CA THR A 16 -7.04 -6.98 21.97
C THR A 16 -8.03 -7.82 22.75
N ASP A 17 -9.12 -7.21 23.25
CA ASP A 17 -10.10 -7.87 24.12
C ASP A 17 -10.86 -9.01 23.42
N ASP A 18 -11.10 -8.87 22.11
CA ASP A 18 -11.81 -9.84 21.28
C ASP A 18 -10.88 -10.80 20.50
N GLY A 19 -9.57 -10.69 20.69
CA GLY A 19 -8.56 -11.46 19.95
C GLY A 19 -8.41 -11.05 18.48
N SER A 20 -9.00 -9.93 18.05
CA SER A 20 -8.80 -9.40 16.69
C SER A 20 -7.36 -8.90 16.48
N ILE A 21 -6.91 -8.90 15.22
CA ILE A 21 -5.68 -8.19 14.83
C ILE A 21 -6.11 -6.85 14.21
N ILE A 22 -5.63 -5.75 14.77
CA ILE A 22 -5.94 -4.40 14.28
C ILE A 22 -4.71 -3.83 13.60
N PHE A 23 -4.84 -3.51 12.31
CA PHE A 23 -3.84 -2.77 11.55
C PHE A 23 -4.32 -1.33 11.33
N GLY A 24 -3.58 -0.38 11.88
CA GLY A 24 -3.85 1.05 11.71
C GLY A 24 -2.77 1.68 10.83
N LYS A 25 -3.20 2.41 9.80
CA LYS A 25 -2.29 3.19 8.98
C LYS A 25 -2.86 4.56 8.68
N ASN A 26 -2.08 5.59 9.00
CA ASN A 26 -2.32 6.94 8.56
C ASN A 26 -1.36 7.27 7.42
N SER A 27 -1.92 7.74 6.30
CA SER A 27 -1.14 8.18 5.14
C SER A 27 -0.94 9.70 5.26
N ASP A 28 0.31 10.14 5.16
CA ASP A 28 0.60 11.55 5.00
C ASP A 28 0.19 12.00 3.63
N ARG A 29 -0.67 13.00 3.59
CA ARG A 29 -1.19 13.50 2.33
C ARG A 29 -1.07 14.99 2.27
N GLN A 30 -0.79 15.47 1.05
CA GLN A 30 -0.94 16.88 0.78
C GLN A 30 -2.39 17.28 1.03
N VAL A 31 -2.58 18.51 1.51
CA VAL A 31 -3.91 19.05 1.74
C VAL A 31 -4.73 18.94 0.45
N ASN A 32 -5.93 18.35 0.55
CA ASN A 32 -6.87 18.08 -0.55
C ASN A 32 -6.49 16.96 -1.54
N GLU A 33 -5.51 16.13 -1.22
CA GLU A 33 -5.21 14.97 -2.06
C GLU A 33 -6.24 13.83 -1.85
N PRO A 34 -6.91 13.32 -2.91
CA PRO A 34 -8.01 12.36 -2.73
C PRO A 34 -7.52 10.93 -2.45
N LEU A 35 -8.14 10.24 -1.48
CA LEU A 35 -7.96 8.81 -1.26
C LEU A 35 -9.00 8.00 -2.04
N ALA A 36 -8.59 7.50 -3.20
CA ALA A 36 -9.45 6.64 -4.00
C ALA A 36 -9.48 5.23 -3.40
N ILE A 37 -10.66 4.79 -2.98
CA ILE A 37 -10.90 3.40 -2.57
C ILE A 37 -11.35 2.63 -3.80
N ARG A 38 -10.63 1.57 -4.14
CA ARG A 38 -10.88 0.76 -5.33
C ARG A 38 -11.01 -0.71 -4.97
N TYR A 39 -12.09 -1.32 -5.41
CA TYR A 39 -12.20 -2.78 -5.44
C TYR A 39 -11.56 -3.31 -6.72
N VAL A 40 -10.60 -4.22 -6.56
CA VAL A 40 -9.99 -4.96 -7.67
C VAL A 40 -10.47 -6.41 -7.55
N PRO A 41 -11.21 -6.94 -8.53
CA PRO A 41 -11.68 -8.31 -8.47
C PRO A 41 -10.52 -9.30 -8.67
N ALA A 42 -10.70 -10.52 -8.15
CA ALA A 42 -9.83 -11.64 -8.49
C ALA A 42 -9.90 -11.90 -10.01
N ALA A 43 -8.77 -12.23 -10.63
CA ALA A 43 -8.70 -12.48 -12.06
C ALA A 43 -7.77 -13.64 -12.39
N THR A 44 -7.97 -14.22 -13.56
CA THR A 44 -7.02 -15.15 -14.19
C THR A 44 -6.48 -14.49 -15.46
N HIS A 45 -5.18 -14.58 -15.67
CA HIS A 45 -4.47 -13.92 -16.77
C HIS A 45 -3.85 -14.94 -17.72
N LEU A 46 -3.67 -14.54 -18.98
CA LEU A 46 -3.04 -15.39 -19.99
C LEU A 46 -1.56 -15.65 -19.65
N PRO A 47 -1.01 -16.83 -20.01
CA PRO A 47 0.41 -17.10 -19.89
C PRO A 47 1.26 -16.05 -20.61
N ASN A 48 2.39 -15.67 -20.02
CA ASN A 48 3.34 -14.66 -20.53
C ASN A 48 2.74 -13.26 -20.72
N SER A 49 1.58 -12.96 -20.14
CA SER A 49 1.05 -11.60 -20.14
C SER A 49 1.91 -10.67 -19.27
N LYS A 50 1.90 -9.38 -19.61
CA LYS A 50 2.62 -8.32 -18.88
C LYS A 50 1.65 -7.42 -18.14
N LEU A 51 2.08 -6.89 -17.01
CA LEU A 51 1.37 -5.89 -16.23
C LEU A 51 2.09 -4.55 -16.31
N ARG A 52 1.44 -3.55 -16.89
CA ARG A 52 1.94 -2.17 -16.90
C ARG A 52 1.70 -1.51 -15.54
N THR A 53 2.78 -1.10 -14.90
CA THR A 53 2.76 -0.25 -13.70
C THR A 53 2.94 1.22 -14.08
N THR A 54 3.13 2.11 -13.11
CA THR A 54 3.33 3.55 -13.37
C THR A 54 4.46 3.80 -14.38
N TYR A 55 5.59 3.09 -14.23
CA TYR A 55 6.81 3.36 -15.01
C TYR A 55 7.39 2.14 -15.73
N ILE A 56 7.13 0.93 -15.23
CA ILE A 56 7.71 -0.30 -15.76
C ILE A 56 6.64 -1.33 -16.10
N GLU A 57 7.02 -2.35 -16.86
CA GLU A 57 6.22 -3.55 -17.06
C GLU A 57 6.85 -4.73 -16.34
N ILE A 58 6.00 -5.55 -15.71
CA ILE A 58 6.41 -6.77 -15.03
C ILE A 58 5.67 -7.98 -15.60
N ASP A 59 6.18 -9.19 -15.37
CA ASP A 59 5.45 -10.41 -15.68
C ASP A 59 4.19 -10.52 -14.82
N GLN A 60 3.06 -10.82 -15.46
CA GLN A 60 1.79 -11.02 -14.78
C GLN A 60 1.71 -12.44 -14.22
N VAL A 61 1.14 -12.58 -13.03
CA VAL A 61 0.87 -13.88 -12.42
C VAL A 61 -0.41 -14.49 -13.01
N GLU A 62 -0.48 -15.82 -13.07
CA GLU A 62 -1.65 -16.50 -13.64
C GLU A 62 -2.95 -16.15 -12.91
N LYS A 63 -2.92 -16.02 -11.58
CA LYS A 63 -4.10 -15.76 -10.74
C LYS A 63 -3.83 -14.67 -9.72
N THR A 64 -4.79 -13.76 -9.59
CA THR A 64 -4.78 -12.68 -8.59
C THR A 64 -5.97 -12.81 -7.64
N HIS A 65 -5.78 -12.36 -6.41
CA HIS A 65 -6.85 -12.30 -5.40
C HIS A 65 -7.54 -10.95 -5.42
N SER A 66 -8.82 -10.93 -5.04
CA SER A 66 -9.55 -9.67 -4.94
C SER A 66 -9.01 -8.84 -3.77
N CYS A 67 -8.88 -7.53 -3.97
CA CYS A 67 -8.43 -6.61 -2.95
C CYS A 67 -9.23 -5.31 -2.93
N ILE A 68 -9.24 -4.66 -1.75
CA ILE A 68 -9.65 -3.28 -1.59
C ILE A 68 -8.38 -2.47 -1.38
N LEU A 69 -8.17 -1.48 -2.25
CA LEU A 69 -6.97 -0.67 -2.34
C LEU A 69 -7.30 0.80 -2.06
N PHE A 70 -6.47 1.45 -1.26
CA PHE A 70 -6.55 2.86 -0.91
C PHE A 70 -5.39 3.59 -1.60
N SER A 71 -5.69 4.27 -2.69
CA SER A 71 -4.69 4.78 -3.63
C SER A 71 -4.64 6.30 -3.64
N PRO A 72 -3.42 6.87 -3.61
CA PRO A 72 -3.14 8.19 -4.14
C PRO A 72 -3.48 8.33 -5.62
N ARG A 73 -3.45 9.58 -6.10
CA ARG A 73 -3.76 9.87 -7.50
C ARG A 73 -2.59 9.47 -8.40
N ASN A 74 -2.89 8.94 -9.60
CA ASN A 74 -1.94 8.72 -10.69
C ASN A 74 -0.78 7.75 -10.39
N ILE A 75 -0.98 6.77 -9.51
CA ILE A 75 -0.04 5.66 -9.31
C ILE A 75 -0.68 4.32 -9.71
N PHE A 76 0.14 3.38 -10.14
CA PHE A 76 -0.22 1.97 -10.11
C PHE A 76 -0.22 1.46 -8.65
N GLY A 77 -1.16 0.58 -8.33
CA GLY A 77 -1.26 0.01 -6.98
C GLY A 77 -1.93 0.95 -5.97
N ALA A 78 -1.43 0.97 -4.74
CA ALA A 78 -1.98 1.72 -3.62
C ALA A 78 -0.95 1.85 -2.48
N GLU A 79 -1.24 2.73 -1.53
CA GLU A 79 -0.44 2.87 -0.31
C GLU A 79 -0.81 1.83 0.74
N MET A 80 -2.10 1.54 0.85
CA MET A 80 -2.60 0.52 1.78
C MET A 80 -3.77 -0.25 1.18
N GLY A 81 -4.06 -1.41 1.75
CA GLY A 81 -5.17 -2.23 1.33
C GLY A 81 -5.17 -3.60 1.96
N PHE A 82 -6.18 -4.39 1.62
CA PHE A 82 -6.35 -5.75 2.09
C PHE A 82 -6.97 -6.65 1.03
N ASN A 83 -6.74 -7.96 1.14
CA ASN A 83 -7.29 -8.95 0.20
C ASN A 83 -8.35 -9.86 0.84
N CYS A 84 -8.96 -10.73 0.04
CA CYS A 84 -9.98 -11.69 0.49
C CYS A 84 -9.48 -12.77 1.47
N HIS A 85 -8.17 -12.88 1.70
CA HIS A 85 -7.57 -13.83 2.64
C HIS A 85 -7.17 -13.19 3.96
N GLY A 86 -7.52 -11.91 4.17
CA GLY A 86 -7.16 -11.18 5.39
C GLY A 86 -5.71 -10.68 5.43
N LEU A 87 -4.97 -10.73 4.31
CA LEU A 87 -3.67 -10.05 4.22
C LEU A 87 -3.90 -8.54 4.13
N VAL A 88 -3.20 -7.78 4.99
CA VAL A 88 -3.20 -6.33 5.01
C VAL A 88 -1.79 -5.81 4.72
N ILE A 89 -1.69 -4.75 3.92
CA ILE A 89 -0.42 -4.10 3.57
C ILE A 89 -0.57 -2.58 3.72
N GLY A 90 0.51 -1.94 4.18
CA GLY A 90 0.67 -0.48 4.19
C GLY A 90 2.14 -0.09 4.05
N ASN A 91 2.46 0.89 3.20
CA ASN A 91 3.84 1.36 3.00
C ASN A 91 4.27 2.40 4.04
N GLU A 92 5.48 2.32 4.58
CA GLU A 92 5.98 3.30 5.56
C GLU A 92 7.19 4.05 5.02
N ALA A 93 7.25 5.36 5.27
CA ALA A 93 8.41 6.16 4.91
C ALA A 93 9.51 5.93 5.95
N LEU A 94 10.68 5.47 5.51
CA LEU A 94 11.83 5.27 6.40
C LEU A 94 12.78 6.47 6.27
N PHE A 95 12.99 7.18 7.38
CA PHE A 95 13.99 8.24 7.47
C PHE A 95 15.34 7.64 7.88
N THR A 96 16.37 7.86 7.07
CA THR A 96 17.72 7.39 7.36
C THR A 96 18.44 8.35 8.32
N LYS A 97 19.37 7.82 9.12
CA LYS A 97 20.23 8.63 10.02
C LYS A 97 21.41 9.30 9.30
N ILE A 98 21.59 9.02 8.00
CA ILE A 98 22.75 9.47 7.22
C ILE A 98 22.25 10.49 6.20
N GLN A 99 22.82 11.69 6.22
CA GLN A 99 22.54 12.74 5.25
C GLN A 99 22.84 12.22 3.83
N SER A 100 21.89 12.34 2.91
CA SER A 100 22.09 11.96 1.51
C SER A 100 23.22 12.79 0.88
N TYR A 101 24.24 12.13 0.34
CA TYR A 101 25.42 12.77 -0.27
C TYR A 101 25.19 13.34 -1.68
N ARG A 102 23.95 13.37 -2.16
CA ARG A 102 23.59 13.92 -3.48
C ARG A 102 22.34 14.77 -3.38
N GLU A 103 22.46 16.00 -3.86
CA GLU A 103 21.31 16.85 -4.19
C GLU A 103 20.60 16.28 -5.42
N GLY A 104 19.28 16.08 -5.34
CA GLY A 104 18.46 15.82 -6.52
C GLY A 104 17.75 14.46 -6.60
N LEU A 105 17.05 14.06 -5.54
CA LEU A 105 15.75 13.38 -5.67
C LEU A 105 14.69 14.30 -5.07
#